data_AF-A0A6L9IP84-F1
#
_entry.id   AF-A0A6L9IP84-F1
#
_cell.length_a   1.000
_cell.length_b   1.000
_cell.length_c   1.000
_cell.angle_alpha   90.00
_cell.angle_beta   90.00
_cell.angle_gamma   90.00
#
_symmetry.space_group_name_H-M   'P 1'
#
loop_
_entity.id
_entity.type
_entity.pdbx_description
1 polymer ?
#
loop_
_entity_poly.entity_id
_entity_poly.type
_entity_poly.pdbx_seq_one_letter_code
_entity_poly.pdbx_strand_id
1 'polypeptide(L)'
;MNKIHCRYCAAEIPAGSINLDRLLAACPACNAVFSIADEVNALTADEQRKPHTARSEIDPPQPPTLQVTETAEKLTITRHWLTPEILFYTVFAVFWNGFTIFLMLGVLSNSSGVFVLFWLLHLITMLWLDYHVLTGYLNTTTISADSLTLQRSNGPIPSLAGNKTFDSAQIAQLYCVERRERYRQGWRFRRSPGYVYDVLLLTHDGQMDKLVVGLPHADQALFIEAALERFLDIDDVPVLGEYRGEH
;
A
#
# COMPACT_ATOMS: atom_id res chain seq x y z
N MET A 1 27.14 -5.03 0.48
CA MET A 1 27.07 -3.65 -0.05
C MET A 1 25.68 -3.12 0.27
N ASN A 2 25.55 -2.10 1.11
CA ASN A 2 24.24 -1.52 1.43
C ASN A 2 23.69 -0.79 0.20
N LYS A 3 22.48 -1.17 -0.22
CA LYS A 3 21.74 -0.53 -1.31
C LYS A 3 20.75 0.46 -0.71
N ILE A 4 20.64 1.65 -1.28
CA ILE A 4 19.67 2.66 -0.85
C ILE A 4 18.45 2.57 -1.76
N HIS A 5 17.26 2.52 -1.16
CA HIS A 5 16.00 2.53 -1.89
C HIS A 5 15.31 3.89 -1.75
N CYS A 6 14.56 4.27 -2.78
CA CYS A 6 13.80 5.50 -2.75
C CYS A 6 12.61 5.39 -1.81
N ARG A 7 12.58 6.20 -0.76
CA ARG A 7 11.48 6.25 0.22
C ARG A 7 10.09 6.54 -0.37
N TYR A 8 10.01 7.08 -1.58
CA TYR A 8 8.72 7.40 -2.23
C TYR A 8 8.20 6.34 -3.20
N CYS A 9 9.07 5.48 -3.74
CA CYS A 9 8.67 4.51 -4.76
C CYS A 9 9.30 3.12 -4.60
N ALA A 10 10.10 2.91 -3.55
CA ALA A 10 10.85 1.71 -3.25
C ALA A 10 11.87 1.24 -4.32
N ALA A 11 12.04 1.99 -5.41
CA ALA A 11 13.03 1.67 -6.44
C ALA A 11 14.46 1.80 -5.88
N GLU A 12 15.32 0.85 -6.24
CA GLU A 12 16.76 0.93 -5.95
C GLU A 12 17.36 2.20 -6.57
N ILE A 13 18.12 2.95 -5.79
CA ILE A 13 18.81 4.16 -6.26
C ILE A 13 20.20 3.77 -6.74
N PRO A 14 20.52 4.00 -8.03
CA PRO A 14 21.86 3.73 -8.53
C PRO A 14 22.87 4.66 -7.86
N ALA A 15 24.08 4.15 -7.59
CA ALA A 15 25.13 4.89 -6.88
C ALA A 15 25.47 6.26 -7.51
N GLY A 16 25.38 6.39 -8.84
CA GLY A 16 25.62 7.64 -9.55
C GLY A 16 24.57 8.74 -9.29
N SER A 17 23.43 8.40 -8.70
CA SER A 17 22.38 9.37 -8.33
C SER A 17 22.40 9.76 -6.86
N ILE A 18 23.49 9.45 -6.16
CA ILE A 18 23.71 9.80 -4.75
C ILE A 18 24.85 10.83 -4.69
N ASN A 19 24.57 11.97 -4.07
CA ASN A 19 25.55 13.00 -3.79
C ASN A 19 25.90 12.95 -2.30
N LEU A 20 27.01 12.30 -1.97
CA LEU A 20 27.48 12.13 -0.59
C LEU A 20 27.92 13.46 0.03
N ASP A 21 28.45 14.40 -0.75
CA ASP A 21 28.90 15.71 -0.24
C ASP A 21 27.74 16.56 0.29
N ARG A 22 26.57 16.45 -0.36
CA ARG A 22 25.36 17.18 0.00
C ARG A 22 24.34 16.33 0.76
N LEU A 23 24.64 15.05 0.97
CA LEU A 23 23.73 14.07 1.56
C LEU A 23 22.36 14.08 0.85
N LEU A 24 22.36 14.05 -0.48
CA LEU A 24 21.14 14.04 -1.30
C LEU A 24 21.13 12.82 -2.23
N ALA A 25 19.97 12.17 -2.34
CA ALA A 25 19.72 11.13 -3.34
C ALA A 25 18.62 11.57 -4.31
N ALA A 26 18.81 11.25 -5.59
CA ALA A 26 17.85 11.48 -6.66
C ALA A 26 17.38 10.13 -7.23
N CYS A 27 16.09 9.83 -7.12
CA CYS A 27 15.56 8.59 -7.67
C CYS A 27 15.20 8.75 -9.16
N PRO A 28 15.80 7.99 -10.09
CA PRO A 28 15.48 8.08 -11.52
C PRO A 28 14.08 7.55 -11.87
N ALA A 29 13.53 6.65 -11.05
CA ALA A 29 12.20 6.07 -11.29
C ALA A 29 11.05 7.02 -10.94
N CYS A 30 11.26 7.92 -9.96
CA CYS A 30 10.22 8.85 -9.52
C CYS A 30 10.59 10.33 -9.54
N ASN A 31 11.82 10.66 -9.91
CA ASN A 31 12.39 12.00 -9.88
C ASN A 31 12.32 12.69 -8.52
N ALA A 32 12.14 11.92 -7.44
CA ALA A 32 12.20 12.45 -6.10
C ALA A 32 13.66 12.76 -5.73
N VAL A 33 13.88 13.94 -5.18
CA VAL A 33 15.14 14.34 -4.56
C VAL A 33 14.90 14.44 -3.06
N PHE A 34 15.72 13.76 -2.28
CA PHE A 34 15.57 13.73 -0.84
C PHE A 34 16.91 13.67 -0.11
N SER A 35 16.89 14.17 1.13
CA SER A 35 18.03 14.08 2.05
C SER A 35 18.26 12.61 2.43
N ILE A 36 19.52 12.20 2.39
CA ILE A 36 20.03 10.96 2.97
C ILE A 36 20.87 11.23 4.24
N ALA A 37 20.71 12.41 4.85
CA ALA A 37 21.56 12.80 5.97
C ALA A 37 21.34 11.93 7.20
N ASP A 38 20.09 11.62 7.53
CA ASP A 38 19.74 10.75 8.66
C ASP A 38 20.25 9.32 8.41
N GLU A 39 20.22 8.91 7.14
CA GLU A 39 20.67 7.62 6.63
C GLU A 39 22.19 7.44 6.70
N VAL A 40 22.97 8.49 6.41
CA VAL A 40 24.44 8.48 6.58
C VAL A 40 24.82 8.59 8.04
N ASN A 41 24.12 9.43 8.80
CA ASN A 41 24.35 9.57 10.24
C ASN A 41 24.12 8.25 10.99
N ALA A 42 23.08 7.49 10.61
CA ALA A 42 22.80 6.16 11.16
C ALA A 42 23.93 5.14 10.90
N LEU A 43 24.59 5.21 9.74
CA LEU A 43 25.73 4.34 9.41
C LEU A 43 27.01 4.72 10.17
N THR A 44 27.16 5.99 10.53
CA THR A 44 28.31 6.47 11.32
C THR A 44 28.11 6.37 12.83
N ALA A 45 26.88 6.12 13.29
CA ALA A 45 26.52 6.00 14.71
C ALA A 45 26.85 4.63 15.33
N ASP A 46 27.55 3.76 14.61
CA ASP A 46 27.89 2.38 15.03
C ASP A 46 28.79 2.33 16.30
N GLU A 47 29.45 3.43 16.68
CA GLU A 47 30.23 3.52 17.93
C GLU A 47 29.43 3.99 19.15
N GLN A 48 28.18 4.43 19.00
CA GLN A 48 27.36 4.93 20.10
C GLN A 48 25.91 4.45 19.96
N ARG A 49 25.72 3.12 20.07
CA ARG A 49 24.41 2.52 20.29
C ARG A 49 23.87 2.91 21.67
N LYS A 50 23.47 4.17 21.84
CA LYS A 50 22.37 4.49 22.75
C LYS A 50 21.10 3.91 22.12
N PRO A 51 20.23 3.24 22.89
CA PRO A 51 18.94 2.80 22.38
C PRO A 51 18.19 4.07 21.95
N HIS A 52 18.21 4.34 20.65
CA HIS A 52 17.35 5.35 20.06
C HIS A 52 15.94 4.83 20.23
N THR A 53 15.32 5.29 21.33
CA THR A 53 13.91 5.21 21.67
C THR A 53 13.18 4.15 20.83
N ALA A 54 13.15 2.93 21.37
CA ALA A 54 12.05 2.02 21.12
C ALA A 54 10.79 2.89 21.05
N ARG A 55 10.06 2.76 19.94
CA ARG A 55 8.74 3.38 19.79
C ARG A 55 8.03 3.24 21.13
N SER A 56 7.55 4.37 21.67
CA SER A 56 6.85 4.39 22.96
C SER A 56 5.95 3.17 23.00
N GLU A 57 6.14 2.32 24.01
CA GLU A 57 5.55 0.98 24.24
C GLU A 57 4.00 0.95 24.25
N ILE A 58 3.40 2.07 23.87
CA ILE A 58 1.99 2.28 23.66
C ILE A 58 1.70 1.88 22.22
N ASP A 59 1.21 0.65 22.06
CA ASP A 59 0.63 0.18 20.81
C ASP A 59 -0.34 1.24 20.25
N PRO A 60 -0.26 1.59 18.96
CA PRO A 60 -1.22 2.50 18.35
C PRO A 60 -2.65 1.99 18.60
N PRO A 61 -3.63 2.88 18.82
CA PRO A 61 -4.99 2.46 19.07
C PRO A 61 -5.56 1.73 17.85
N GLN A 62 -6.35 0.68 18.09
CA GLN A 62 -6.98 -0.09 17.01
C GLN A 62 -7.88 0.82 16.15
N PRO A 63 -7.62 0.95 14.84
CA PRO A 63 -8.47 1.74 13.94
C PRO A 63 -9.85 1.08 13.78
N PRO A 64 -10.94 1.87 13.68
CA PRO A 64 -12.31 1.34 13.61
C PRO A 64 -12.59 0.52 12.34
N THR A 65 -11.76 0.67 11.31
CA THR A 65 -11.88 -0.06 10.03
C THR A 65 -11.18 -1.42 10.03
N LEU A 66 -10.42 -1.74 11.09
CA LEU A 66 -9.73 -3.02 11.26
C LEU A 66 -10.43 -3.85 12.32
N GLN A 67 -10.77 -5.09 11.98
CA GLN A 67 -11.22 -6.09 12.93
C GLN A 67 -10.04 -6.98 13.28
N VAL A 68 -9.73 -7.07 14.58
CA VAL A 68 -8.60 -7.84 15.09
C VAL A 68 -9.15 -8.99 15.93
N THR A 69 -8.67 -10.19 15.66
CA THR A 69 -8.93 -11.36 16.48
C THR A 69 -7.59 -11.98 16.81
N GLU A 70 -7.23 -11.95 18.08
CA GLU A 70 -5.96 -12.46 18.60
C GLU A 70 -6.24 -13.62 19.54
N THR A 71 -5.61 -14.76 19.26
CA THR A 71 -5.50 -15.90 20.17
C THR A 71 -4.02 -16.14 20.47
N ALA A 72 -3.71 -17.00 21.45
CA ALA A 72 -2.34 -17.32 21.80
C ALA A 72 -1.51 -17.90 20.64
N GLU A 73 -2.16 -18.50 19.64
CA GLU A 73 -1.50 -19.19 18.51
C GLU A 73 -1.67 -18.46 17.19
N LYS A 74 -2.59 -17.49 17.11
CA LYS A 74 -2.96 -16.87 15.84
C LYS A 74 -3.44 -15.44 16.01
N LEU A 75 -2.87 -14.53 15.23
CA LEU A 75 -3.38 -13.18 15.02
C LEU A 75 -4.05 -13.09 13.65
N THR A 76 -5.27 -12.55 13.61
CA THR A 76 -5.99 -12.29 12.37
C THR A 76 -6.47 -10.84 12.34
N ILE A 77 -6.00 -10.08 11.36
CA ILE A 77 -6.41 -8.71 11.09
C ILE A 77 -7.22 -8.70 9.79
N THR A 78 -8.48 -8.26 9.86
CA THR A 78 -9.39 -8.18 8.71
C THR A 78 -9.74 -6.73 8.41
N ARG A 79 -9.59 -6.35 7.14
CA ARG A 79 -9.91 -5.02 6.60
C ARG A 79 -10.94 -5.14 5.49
N HIS A 80 -12.02 -4.38 5.60
CA HIS A 80 -13.00 -4.23 4.52
C HIS A 80 -12.52 -3.25 3.46
N TRP A 81 -12.84 -3.51 2.19
CA TRP A 81 -12.52 -2.62 1.07
C TRP A 81 -13.55 -1.51 0.89
N LEU A 82 -14.66 -1.58 1.62
CA LEU A 82 -15.73 -0.60 1.53
C LEU A 82 -15.26 0.75 2.05
N THR A 83 -15.20 1.72 1.15
CA THR A 83 -14.92 3.12 1.47
C THR A 83 -16.08 4.00 1.01
N PRO A 84 -16.23 5.23 1.54
CA PRO A 84 -17.21 6.19 1.04
C PRO A 84 -17.07 6.48 -0.47
N GLU A 85 -15.86 6.35 -1.01
CA GLU A 85 -15.60 6.51 -2.45
C GLU A 85 -16.25 5.39 -3.28
N ILE A 86 -16.30 4.15 -2.77
CA ILE A 86 -17.03 3.06 -3.42
C ILE A 86 -18.51 3.40 -3.56
N LEU A 87 -19.13 4.02 -2.54
CA LEU A 87 -20.54 4.45 -2.62
C LEU A 87 -20.77 5.45 -3.76
N PHE A 88 -19.84 6.40 -3.94
CA PHE A 88 -19.88 7.33 -5.06
C PHE A 88 -19.74 6.60 -6.41
N TYR A 89 -18.77 5.67 -6.52
CA TYR A 89 -18.60 4.88 -7.73
C TYR A 89 -19.80 3.99 -8.04
N THR A 90 -20.54 3.51 -7.03
CA THR A 90 -21.79 2.76 -7.24
C THR A 90 -22.84 3.61 -7.96
N VAL A 91 -23.08 4.84 -7.51
CA VAL A 91 -24.04 5.75 -8.15
C VAL A 91 -23.58 6.06 -9.58
N PHE A 92 -22.28 6.33 -9.74
CA PHE A 92 -21.70 6.58 -11.06
C PHE A 92 -21.84 5.36 -11.98
N ALA A 93 -21.62 4.13 -11.49
CA ALA A 93 -21.76 2.89 -12.25
C ALA A 93 -23.18 2.66 -12.75
N VAL A 94 -24.17 2.84 -11.87
CA VAL A 94 -25.59 2.69 -12.24
C VAL A 94 -25.94 3.68 -13.35
N PHE A 95 -25.55 4.95 -13.22
CA PHE A 95 -25.81 5.95 -14.24
C PHE A 95 -25.06 5.66 -15.55
N TRP A 96 -23.77 5.35 -15.47
CA TRP A 96 -22.91 5.05 -16.61
C TRP A 96 -23.40 3.84 -17.40
N ASN A 97 -23.74 2.75 -16.71
CA ASN A 97 -24.21 1.51 -17.33
C ASN A 97 -25.60 1.72 -17.94
N GLY A 98 -26.51 2.41 -17.23
CA GLY A 98 -27.83 2.74 -17.75
C GLY A 98 -27.77 3.63 -19.01
N PHE A 99 -26.94 4.67 -18.98
CA PHE A 99 -26.70 5.54 -20.12
C PHE A 99 -26.10 4.79 -21.32
N THR A 100 -25.11 3.93 -21.06
CA THR A 100 -24.45 3.09 -22.08
C THR A 100 -25.45 2.16 -22.75
N ILE A 101 -26.28 1.44 -21.97
CA ILE A 101 -27.30 0.53 -22.50
C ILE A 101 -28.36 1.30 -23.29
N PHE A 102 -28.86 2.43 -22.76
CA PHE A 102 -29.86 3.26 -23.42
C PHE A 102 -29.40 3.73 -24.80
N LEU A 103 -28.18 4.27 -24.88
CA LEU A 103 -27.61 4.71 -26.14
C LEU A 103 -27.32 3.53 -27.08
N MET A 104 -26.87 2.38 -26.56
CA MET A 104 -26.64 1.18 -27.39
C MET A 104 -27.95 0.67 -28.03
N LEU A 105 -29.08 0.73 -27.31
CA LEU A 105 -30.40 0.42 -27.86
C LEU A 105 -30.85 1.41 -28.95
N GLY A 106 -30.50 2.69 -28.81
CA GLY A 106 -30.86 3.74 -29.76
C GLY A 106 -30.07 3.74 -31.07
N VAL A 107 -28.85 3.17 -31.10
CA VAL A 107 -27.93 3.29 -32.25
C VAL A 107 -27.64 1.97 -32.97
N LEU A 108 -28.46 0.94 -32.75
CA LEU A 108 -28.45 -0.31 -33.53
C LEU A 108 -28.73 -0.12 -35.05
N SER A 109 -28.96 1.12 -35.51
CA SER A 109 -29.26 1.47 -36.91
C SER A 109 -28.09 2.06 -37.71
N ASN A 110 -26.92 2.34 -37.10
CA ASN A 110 -25.80 3.01 -37.78
C ASN A 110 -24.43 2.38 -37.44
N SER A 111 -23.87 1.59 -38.37
CA SER A 111 -22.68 0.75 -38.14
C SER A 111 -21.41 1.28 -38.81
N SER A 112 -20.98 2.50 -38.45
CA SER A 112 -19.61 2.91 -38.79
C SER A 112 -18.58 2.21 -37.88
N GLY A 113 -17.39 1.88 -38.40
CA GLY A 113 -16.35 1.19 -37.62
C GLY A 113 -15.85 1.97 -36.39
N VAL A 114 -15.87 3.31 -36.44
CA VAL A 114 -15.55 4.19 -35.30
C VAL A 114 -16.55 4.01 -34.15
N PHE A 115 -17.81 3.78 -34.50
CA PHE A 115 -18.87 3.55 -33.53
C PHE A 115 -18.64 2.25 -32.75
N VAL A 116 -18.19 1.19 -33.42
CA VAL A 116 -17.85 -0.09 -32.77
C VAL A 116 -16.72 0.07 -31.75
N LEU A 117 -15.63 0.77 -32.10
CA LEU A 117 -14.51 1.00 -31.18
C LEU A 117 -14.95 1.81 -29.95
N PHE A 118 -15.77 2.83 -30.15
CA PHE A 118 -16.35 3.62 -29.06
C PHE A 118 -17.10 2.73 -28.07
N TRP A 119 -17.95 1.81 -28.55
CA TRP A 119 -18.69 0.88 -27.68
C TRP A 119 -17.81 -0.13 -26.97
N LEU A 120 -16.77 -0.64 -27.60
CA LEU A 120 -15.82 -1.55 -26.94
C LEU A 120 -15.14 -0.87 -25.75
N LEU A 121 -14.72 0.39 -25.89
CA LEU A 121 -14.13 1.17 -24.78
C LEU A 121 -15.14 1.43 -23.66
N HIS A 122 -16.41 1.68 -24.01
CA HIS A 122 -17.47 1.85 -23.01
C HIS A 122 -17.73 0.56 -22.24
N LEU A 123 -17.78 -0.58 -22.93
CA LEU A 123 -17.96 -1.89 -22.31
C LEU A 123 -16.80 -2.23 -21.37
N ILE A 124 -15.55 -1.98 -21.76
CA ILE A 124 -14.38 -2.18 -20.89
C ILE A 124 -14.50 -1.31 -19.63
N THR A 125 -14.90 -0.05 -19.79
CA THR A 125 -15.07 0.88 -18.67
C THR A 125 -16.17 0.42 -17.72
N MET A 126 -17.30 -0.05 -18.27
CA MET A 126 -18.41 -0.64 -17.51
C MET A 126 -17.94 -1.87 -16.72
N LEU A 127 -17.28 -2.84 -17.37
CA LEU A 127 -16.79 -4.05 -16.70
C LEU A 127 -15.77 -3.74 -15.59
N TRP A 128 -14.87 -2.79 -15.84
CA TRP A 128 -13.90 -2.35 -14.85
C TRP A 128 -14.58 -1.69 -13.63
N LEU A 129 -15.55 -0.81 -13.89
CA LEU A 129 -16.26 -0.10 -12.85
C LEU A 129 -17.12 -1.04 -12.00
N ASP A 130 -17.81 -1.99 -12.63
CA ASP A 130 -18.58 -3.03 -11.95
C ASP A 130 -17.68 -3.90 -11.08
N TYR A 131 -16.54 -4.35 -11.62
CA TYR A 131 -15.54 -5.09 -10.84
C TYR A 131 -15.04 -4.28 -9.63
N HIS A 132 -14.74 -3.00 -9.82
CA HIS A 132 -14.24 -2.13 -8.76
C HIS A 132 -15.28 -1.94 -7.65
N VAL A 133 -16.54 -1.70 -8.01
CA VAL A 133 -17.63 -1.54 -7.05
C VAL A 133 -17.91 -2.86 -6.31
N LEU A 134 -18.01 -3.98 -7.03
CA LEU A 134 -18.27 -5.29 -6.44
C LEU A 134 -17.17 -5.73 -5.47
N THR A 135 -15.91 -5.58 -5.86
CA THR A 135 -14.77 -5.87 -4.95
C THR A 135 -14.75 -4.91 -3.77
N GLY A 136 -15.10 -3.63 -3.95
CA GLY A 136 -15.23 -2.68 -2.84
C GLY A 136 -16.25 -3.13 -1.78
N TYR A 137 -17.41 -3.65 -2.18
CA TYR A 137 -18.43 -4.11 -1.23
C TYR A 137 -18.13 -5.47 -0.60
N LEU A 138 -17.64 -6.41 -1.40
CA LEU A 138 -17.58 -7.81 -1.00
C LEU A 138 -16.20 -8.20 -0.49
N ASN A 139 -15.12 -7.59 -0.98
CA ASN A 139 -13.80 -8.05 -0.63
C ASN A 139 -13.35 -7.56 0.74
N THR A 140 -12.61 -8.46 1.39
CA THR A 140 -11.81 -8.19 2.56
C THR A 140 -10.35 -8.55 2.26
N THR A 141 -9.44 -7.83 2.91
CA THR A 141 -8.05 -8.28 3.07
C THR A 141 -7.93 -8.85 4.47
N THR A 142 -7.55 -10.12 4.55
CA THR A 142 -7.27 -10.80 5.82
C THR A 142 -5.79 -11.11 5.90
N ILE A 143 -5.15 -10.55 6.91
CA ILE A 143 -3.77 -10.81 7.30
C ILE A 143 -3.83 -11.79 8.47
N SER A 144 -3.20 -12.94 8.33
CA SER A 144 -3.18 -13.99 9.36
C SER A 144 -1.72 -14.29 9.68
N ALA A 145 -1.33 -14.14 10.94
CA ALA A 145 -0.03 -14.52 11.44
C ALA A 145 -0.17 -15.68 12.42
N ASP A 146 0.72 -16.65 12.30
CA ASP A 146 0.99 -17.68 13.29
C ASP A 146 2.51 -17.87 13.42
N SER A 147 2.94 -18.75 14.32
CA SER A 147 4.37 -18.99 14.58
C SER A 147 5.15 -19.53 13.38
N LEU A 148 4.47 -20.02 12.34
CA LEU A 148 5.10 -20.61 11.15
C LEU A 148 4.94 -19.73 9.91
N THR A 149 3.79 -19.07 9.75
CA THR A 149 3.43 -18.37 8.52
C THR A 149 2.76 -17.03 8.77
N LEU A 150 3.11 -16.06 7.93
CA LEU A 150 2.38 -14.82 7.74
C LEU A 150 1.68 -14.87 6.38
N GLN A 151 0.37 -14.78 6.38
CA GLN A 151 -0.47 -14.92 5.20
C GLN A 151 -1.28 -13.66 4.95
N ARG A 152 -1.35 -13.26 3.68
CA ARG A 152 -2.27 -12.25 3.19
C ARG A 152 -3.20 -12.89 2.18
N SER A 153 -4.50 -12.79 2.45
CA SER A 153 -5.56 -13.24 1.55
C SER A 153 -6.51 -12.11 1.21
N ASN A 154 -6.98 -12.09 -0.04
CA ASN A 154 -8.02 -11.19 -0.51
C ASN A 154 -9.16 -12.03 -1.10
N GLY A 155 -10.39 -11.79 -0.68
CA GLY A 155 -11.54 -12.52 -1.19
C GLY A 155 -12.86 -11.89 -0.74
N PRO A 156 -14.01 -12.37 -1.25
CA PRO A 156 -14.18 -13.60 -2.03
C PRO A 156 -13.93 -13.45 -3.54
N ILE A 157 -13.97 -12.24 -4.10
CA ILE A 157 -13.70 -12.02 -5.53
C ILE A 157 -12.17 -11.97 -5.75
N PRO A 158 -11.64 -12.64 -6.79
CA PRO A 158 -10.21 -12.60 -7.11
C PRO A 158 -9.68 -11.18 -7.20
N SER A 159 -8.74 -10.85 -6.32
CA SER A 159 -8.00 -9.59 -6.39
C SER A 159 -6.82 -9.73 -7.35
N LEU A 160 -6.51 -8.66 -8.09
CA LEU A 160 -5.30 -8.58 -8.92
C LEU A 160 -4.00 -8.75 -8.12
N ALA A 161 -4.01 -8.41 -6.82
CA ALA A 161 -2.83 -8.50 -5.96
C ALA A 161 -2.51 -9.95 -5.53
N GLY A 162 -3.47 -10.88 -5.66
CA GLY A 162 -3.32 -12.27 -5.27
C GLY A 162 -3.12 -12.48 -3.75
N ASN A 163 -3.15 -13.76 -3.36
CA ASN A 163 -2.82 -14.20 -2.02
C ASN A 163 -1.31 -14.45 -1.93
N LYS A 164 -0.72 -14.15 -0.77
CA LYS A 164 0.70 -14.39 -0.50
C LYS A 164 0.86 -15.05 0.86
N THR A 165 1.85 -15.94 0.96
CA THR A 165 2.26 -16.59 2.20
C THR A 165 3.75 -16.40 2.36
N PHE A 166 4.17 -16.02 3.55
CA PHE A 166 5.56 -15.83 3.97
C PHE A 166 5.84 -16.76 5.14
N ASP A 167 7.08 -17.24 5.23
CA ASP A 167 7.57 -17.96 6.41
C ASP A 167 7.87 -16.95 7.52
N SER A 168 7.18 -17.07 8.66
CA SER A 168 7.33 -16.12 9.77
C SER A 168 8.78 -16.06 10.26
N ALA A 169 9.50 -17.19 10.24
CA ALA A 169 10.89 -17.27 10.69
C ALA A 169 11.88 -16.55 9.76
N GLN A 170 11.47 -16.20 8.54
CA GLN A 170 12.31 -15.46 7.59
C GLN A 170 12.12 -13.95 7.67
N ILE A 171 11.10 -13.47 8.41
CA ILE A 171 10.78 -12.05 8.52
C ILE A 171 11.75 -11.42 9.51
N ALA A 172 12.62 -10.55 9.02
CA ALA A 172 13.54 -9.80 9.85
C ALA A 172 12.88 -8.56 10.44
N GLN A 173 12.01 -7.90 9.67
CA GLN A 173 11.34 -6.68 10.09
C GLN A 173 10.07 -6.39 9.29
N LEU A 174 9.09 -5.75 9.92
CA LEU A 174 7.94 -5.14 9.27
C LEU A 174 8.08 -3.62 9.36
N TYR A 175 7.62 -2.89 8.35
CA TYR A 175 7.69 -1.44 8.42
C TYR A 175 6.70 -0.76 7.46
N CYS A 176 6.17 0.37 7.90
CA CYS A 176 5.28 1.23 7.15
C CYS A 176 6.08 2.16 6.24
N VAL A 177 5.59 2.40 5.02
CA VAL A 177 6.09 3.46 4.14
C VAL A 177 4.97 4.36 3.67
N GLU A 178 5.23 5.67 3.67
CA GLU A 178 4.34 6.64 3.05
C GLU A 178 4.65 6.73 1.56
N ARG A 179 3.65 6.41 0.74
CA ARG A 179 3.72 6.56 -0.72
C ARG A 179 2.82 7.70 -1.15
N ARG A 180 3.41 8.67 -1.86
CA ARG A 180 2.65 9.72 -2.55
C ARG A 180 1.92 9.10 -3.74
N GLU A 181 0.60 9.23 -3.78
CA GLU A 181 -0.13 8.97 -5.02
C GLU A 181 0.31 9.99 -6.07
N ARG A 182 0.98 9.50 -7.10
CA ARG A 182 1.35 10.31 -8.24
C ARG A 182 0.08 10.56 -9.03
N TYR A 183 -0.62 11.66 -8.72
CA TYR A 183 -1.74 12.12 -9.52
C TYR A 183 -1.28 12.23 -10.98
N ARG A 184 -1.77 11.36 -11.86
CA ARG A 184 -1.70 11.63 -13.30
C ARG A 184 -2.48 12.92 -13.51
N GLN A 185 -1.79 13.96 -13.98
CA GLN A 185 -2.37 15.28 -14.22
C GLN A 185 -3.68 15.12 -15.02
N GLY A 186 -4.80 15.46 -14.39
CA GLY A 186 -6.11 15.40 -15.02
C GLY A 186 -7.20 15.07 -14.03
N TRP A 187 -7.99 16.08 -13.66
CA TRP A 187 -9.36 15.94 -13.14
C TRP A 187 -9.61 15.59 -11.67
N ARG A 188 -8.90 16.18 -10.69
CA ARG A 188 -9.56 16.53 -9.40
C ARG A 188 -9.12 17.88 -8.84
N PHE A 189 -10.13 18.64 -8.41
CA PHE A 189 -10.05 19.85 -7.58
C PHE A 189 -9.66 19.53 -6.12
N ARG A 190 -8.51 18.87 -5.87
CA ARG A 190 -8.00 18.67 -4.51
C ARG A 190 -6.59 19.23 -4.39
N ARG A 191 -6.40 20.19 -3.48
CA ARG A 191 -5.15 20.96 -3.28
C ARG A 191 -4.05 20.20 -2.50
N SER A 192 -4.30 18.97 -2.08
CA SER A 192 -3.34 18.18 -1.30
C SER A 192 -3.01 16.87 -2.03
N PRO A 193 -1.73 16.46 -2.11
CA PRO A 193 -1.38 15.13 -2.61
C PRO A 193 -2.09 14.06 -1.77
N GLY A 194 -2.66 13.06 -2.44
CA GLY A 194 -3.16 11.87 -1.75
C GLY A 194 -1.96 11.08 -1.23
N TYR A 195 -1.92 10.83 0.08
CA TYR A 195 -0.95 9.93 0.69
C TYR A 195 -1.62 8.58 0.90
N VAL A 196 -0.91 7.51 0.56
CA VAL A 196 -1.29 6.14 0.87
C VAL A 196 -0.15 5.46 1.59
N TYR A 197 -0.49 4.55 2.48
CA TYR A 197 0.47 3.87 3.33
C TYR A 197 0.53 2.39 2.93
N ASP A 198 1.74 1.86 2.82
CA ASP A 198 1.99 0.46 2.52
C ASP A 198 2.73 -0.16 3.72
N VAL A 199 2.40 -1.41 4.06
CA VAL A 199 3.15 -2.23 5.02
C VAL A 199 4.02 -3.19 4.23
N LEU A 200 5.33 -3.11 4.45
CA LEU A 200 6.34 -3.92 3.81
C LEU A 200 6.93 -4.92 4.79
N LEU A 201 7.48 -5.99 4.24
CA LEU A 201 8.29 -6.97 4.96
C LEU A 201 9.72 -6.96 4.43
N LEU A 202 10.68 -7.08 5.34
CA LEU A 202 12.09 -7.31 5.05
C LEU A 202 12.46 -8.70 5.57
N THR A 203 13.02 -9.54 4.70
CA THR A 203 13.49 -10.87 5.10
C THR A 203 14.95 -10.82 5.60
N HIS A 204 15.38 -11.85 6.33
CA HIS A 204 16.78 -11.96 6.79
C HIS A 204 17.80 -11.97 5.64
N ASP A 205 17.39 -12.40 4.45
CA ASP A 205 18.22 -12.37 3.23
C ASP A 205 18.26 -10.98 2.56
N GLY A 206 17.62 -9.97 3.17
CA GLY A 206 17.55 -8.60 2.67
C GLY A 206 16.55 -8.40 1.53
N GLN A 207 15.66 -9.36 1.27
CA GLN A 207 14.60 -9.19 0.28
C GLN A 207 13.45 -8.39 0.87
N MET A 208 12.90 -7.47 0.07
CA MET A 208 11.74 -6.67 0.46
C MET A 208 10.52 -7.10 -0.33
N ASP A 209 9.39 -7.22 0.37
CA ASP A 209 8.14 -7.59 -0.27
C ASP A 209 6.95 -6.80 0.30
N LYS A 210 5.87 -6.71 -0.47
CA LYS A 210 4.69 -5.92 -0.07
C LYS A 210 3.67 -6.80 0.65
N LEU A 211 3.48 -6.54 1.95
CA LEU A 211 2.41 -7.17 2.72
C LEU A 211 1.08 -6.50 2.36
N VAL A 212 0.85 -5.26 2.76
CA VAL A 212 -0.40 -4.54 2.45
C VAL A 212 -0.09 -3.24 1.73
N VAL A 213 -0.93 -2.87 0.77
CA VAL A 213 -0.74 -1.66 -0.04
C VAL A 213 -2.01 -0.83 -0.09
N GLY A 214 -1.85 0.49 -0.20
CA GLY A 214 -2.97 1.40 -0.44
C GLY A 214 -3.85 1.62 0.78
N LEU A 215 -3.27 1.60 1.99
CA LEU A 215 -3.99 1.99 3.20
C LEU A 215 -4.23 3.51 3.18
N PRO A 216 -5.46 3.98 3.40
CA PRO A 216 -5.80 5.40 3.28
C PRO A 216 -5.31 6.24 4.47
N HIS A 217 -4.99 5.60 5.60
CA HIS A 217 -4.64 6.25 6.84
C HIS A 217 -3.41 5.60 7.46
N ALA A 218 -2.52 6.42 8.02
CA ALA A 218 -1.26 5.99 8.60
C ALA A 218 -1.46 5.09 9.82
N ASP A 219 -2.47 5.39 10.63
CA ASP A 219 -2.85 4.62 11.81
C ASP A 219 -3.11 3.15 11.50
N GLN A 220 -3.71 2.84 10.34
CA GLN A 220 -3.91 1.46 9.88
C GLN A 220 -2.58 0.75 9.63
N ALA A 221 -1.65 1.40 8.93
CA ALA A 221 -0.37 0.79 8.60
C ALA A 221 0.48 0.59 9.86
N LEU A 222 0.58 1.64 10.67
CA LEU A 222 1.30 1.64 11.94
C LEU A 222 0.73 0.63 12.94
N PHE A 223 -0.59 0.44 12.97
CA PHE A 223 -1.24 -0.56 13.79
C PHE A 223 -0.97 -1.99 13.31
N ILE A 224 -1.06 -2.22 11.99
CA ILE A 224 -0.79 -3.54 11.41
C ILE A 224 0.65 -3.96 11.68
N GLU A 225 1.61 -3.05 11.50
CA GLU A 225 3.02 -3.25 11.81
C GLU A 225 3.21 -3.65 13.28
N ALA A 226 2.82 -2.79 14.22
CA ALA A 226 3.00 -3.02 15.65
C ALA A 226 2.29 -4.30 16.13
N ALA A 227 1.07 -4.57 15.67
CA ALA A 227 0.34 -5.77 16.05
C ALA A 227 1.02 -7.05 15.55
N LEU A 228 1.58 -7.04 14.33
CA LEU A 228 2.29 -8.19 13.77
C LEU A 228 3.64 -8.41 14.45
N GLU A 229 4.40 -7.34 14.71
CA GLU A 229 5.68 -7.41 15.41
C GLU A 229 5.51 -7.93 16.84
N ARG A 230 4.54 -7.38 17.58
CA ARG A 230 4.19 -7.85 18.93
C ARG A 230 3.82 -9.33 18.95
N PHE A 231 3.05 -9.78 17.96
CA PHE A 231 2.59 -11.16 17.89
C PHE A 231 3.69 -12.14 17.45
N LEU A 232 4.58 -11.72 16.55
CA LEU A 232 5.67 -12.54 16.04
C LEU A 232 6.97 -12.43 16.86
N ASP A 233 6.96 -11.64 17.95
CA ASP A 233 8.13 -11.36 18.80
C ASP A 233 9.31 -10.80 17.99
N ILE A 234 9.01 -9.85 17.10
CA ILE A 234 9.99 -9.13 16.28
C ILE A 234 10.33 -7.82 16.99
N ASP A 235 11.63 -7.59 17.23
CA ASP A 235 12.12 -6.33 17.76
C ASP A 235 11.98 -5.21 16.71
N ASP A 236 11.24 -4.15 17.02
CA ASP A 236 11.13 -2.97 16.14
C ASP A 236 12.49 -2.24 16.06
N VAL A 237 13.10 -2.31 14.87
CA VAL A 237 14.33 -1.61 14.52
C VAL A 237 14.04 -0.61 13.39
N PRO A 238 14.54 0.65 13.48
CA PRO A 238 14.39 1.63 12.42
C PRO A 238 14.84 1.11 11.06
N VAL A 239 13.90 1.12 10.11
CA VAL A 239 14.18 0.80 8.71
C VAL A 239 14.29 2.09 7.90
N LEU A 240 15.27 2.13 7.01
CA LEU A 240 15.51 3.26 6.14
C LEU A 240 14.29 3.53 5.23
N GLY A 241 13.69 4.70 5.36
CA GLY A 241 12.50 5.11 4.61
C GLY A 241 11.16 4.76 5.26
N GLU A 242 11.17 4.23 6.48
CA GLU A 242 9.99 3.98 7.30
C GLU A 242 9.24 5.26 7.65
N TYR A 243 7.90 5.19 7.65
CA TYR A 243 7.04 6.23 8.17
C TYR A 243 6.77 5.99 9.66
N ARG A 244 7.17 6.92 10.52
CA ARG A 244 7.06 6.82 11.99
C ARG A 244 5.98 7.68 12.64
N GLY A 245 5.12 8.31 11.82
CA GLY A 245 4.17 9.32 12.30
C GLY A 245 4.84 10.68 12.46
N GLU A 246 4.23 11.73 11.90
CA GLU A 246 4.63 13.12 12.20
C GLU A 246 4.11 13.49 13.60
N HIS A 247 4.98 14.09 14.43
CA HIS A 247 4.62 14.77 15.69
C HIS A 247 3.84 16.07 15.42
#